data_AF-A0A836WQC5-F1
#
_entry.id   AF-A0A836WQC5-F1
#
_cell.length_a   1.000
_cell.length_b   1.000
_cell.length_c   1.000
_cell.angle_alpha   90.00
_cell.angle_beta   90.00
_cell.angle_gamma   90.00
#
_symmetry.space_group_name_H-M   'P 1'
#
loop_
_entity.id
_entity.type
_entity.pdbx_description
1 polymer ?
#
loop_
_entity_poly.entity_id
_entity_poly.type
_entity_poly.pdbx_seq_one_letter_code
_entity_poly.pdbx_strand_id
1 'polypeptide(L)'
;LVDGVDHPEKKKNIESLNYVELEDKEIFLDQIINHKIPWSVDAIIHLGGCSSTIERDEAFLTSTNFNYTKYLATYALNKDIRFIYASSAATYGSGEDGFSDEVDLKTLKPLNPYGHSKHKFDLWAQKQGVLDQVAGLKYFNVFGPGEYHKKEMQSMIRRGFLQVLDSGKIRLYKSHNPEYADGDQQRDFLYIKDAIEMTLFFLDNPNIGGIFNAGTGVVRTWNDLAKNVFKAMGRNIEIEYVDMPPSISEQFQYRTCAKVDKIRNAGYSHPITTLEDATMDYIQNYLISNKRL
;
A
#
# COMPACT_ATOMS: atom_id res chain seq x y z
N LEU A 1 -8.86 -6.06 -16.63
CA LEU A 1 -8.13 -6.31 -15.37
C LEU A 1 -6.93 -7.17 -15.72
N VAL A 2 -5.74 -6.82 -15.24
CA VAL A 2 -4.53 -7.61 -15.49
C VAL A 2 -4.02 -8.14 -14.15
N ASP A 3 -4.12 -9.45 -13.93
CA ASP A 3 -3.66 -10.07 -12.69
C ASP A 3 -3.50 -11.60 -12.85
N GLY A 4 -2.67 -12.19 -11.99
CA GLY A 4 -2.53 -13.66 -11.87
C GLY A 4 -3.39 -14.22 -10.74
N VAL A 5 -4.10 -15.33 -10.98
CA VAL A 5 -4.89 -16.04 -9.96
C VAL A 5 -4.03 -17.12 -9.30
N ASP A 6 -3.28 -16.73 -8.27
CA ASP A 6 -2.29 -17.57 -7.57
C ASP A 6 -2.72 -18.01 -6.16
N HIS A 7 -3.92 -17.60 -5.72
CA HIS A 7 -4.45 -17.93 -4.39
C HIS A 7 -6.00 -18.04 -4.39
N PRO A 8 -6.61 -19.01 -3.68
CA PRO A 8 -8.07 -19.16 -3.65
C PRO A 8 -8.83 -17.91 -3.17
N GLU A 9 -8.31 -17.24 -2.13
CA GLU A 9 -8.88 -15.97 -1.66
C GLU A 9 -8.75 -14.83 -2.67
N LYS A 10 -7.72 -14.87 -3.54
CA LYS A 10 -7.55 -13.89 -4.61
C LYS A 10 -8.57 -14.13 -5.72
N LYS A 11 -8.81 -15.41 -6.07
CA LYS A 11 -9.88 -15.80 -6.99
C LYS A 11 -11.23 -15.23 -6.56
N LYS A 12 -11.61 -15.44 -5.29
CA LYS A 12 -12.87 -14.91 -4.72
C LYS A 12 -12.94 -13.37 -4.75
N ASN A 13 -11.81 -12.69 -4.55
CA ASN A 13 -11.78 -11.23 -4.65
C ASN A 13 -11.99 -10.76 -6.07
N ILE A 14 -11.40 -11.44 -7.06
CA ILE A 14 -11.55 -11.07 -8.48
C ILE A 14 -12.97 -11.36 -8.96
N GLU A 15 -13.55 -12.51 -8.57
CA GLU A 15 -14.92 -12.91 -8.92
C GLU A 15 -16.00 -11.94 -8.43
N SER A 16 -15.73 -11.10 -7.42
CA SER A 16 -16.68 -10.08 -6.96
C SER A 16 -16.62 -8.76 -7.73
N LEU A 17 -15.62 -8.58 -8.60
CA LEU A 17 -15.40 -7.34 -9.34
C LEU A 17 -16.15 -7.33 -10.68
N ASN A 18 -16.52 -6.13 -11.10
CA ASN A 18 -17.00 -5.87 -12.46
C ASN A 18 -15.80 -5.53 -13.36
N TYR A 19 -15.55 -6.36 -14.36
CA TYR A 19 -14.54 -6.11 -15.38
C TYR A 19 -14.98 -6.72 -16.72
N VAL A 20 -14.48 -6.17 -17.82
CA VAL A 20 -14.76 -6.70 -19.18
C VAL A 20 -13.97 -7.98 -19.43
N GLU A 21 -12.68 -7.97 -19.11
CA GLU A 21 -11.76 -9.09 -19.31
C GLU A 21 -10.72 -9.18 -18.19
N LEU A 22 -10.30 -10.40 -17.87
CA LEU A 22 -9.16 -10.70 -17.00
C LEU A 22 -8.06 -11.32 -17.84
N GLU A 23 -6.88 -10.69 -17.84
CA GLU A 23 -5.71 -11.16 -18.59
C GLU A 23 -4.53 -11.43 -17.66
N ASP A 24 -3.71 -12.43 -18.01
CA ASP A 24 -2.47 -12.72 -17.30
C ASP A 24 -1.44 -11.60 -17.53
N LYS A 25 -0.69 -11.27 -16.47
CA LYS A 25 0.29 -10.19 -16.49
C LYS A 25 1.43 -10.38 -17.48
N GLU A 26 1.86 -11.62 -17.76
CA GLU A 26 2.97 -11.87 -18.68
C GLU A 26 2.48 -11.75 -20.13
N ILE A 27 1.26 -12.21 -20.41
CA ILE A 27 0.61 -12.03 -21.72
C ILE A 27 0.41 -10.54 -22.01
N PHE A 28 -0.15 -9.80 -21.05
CA PHE A 28 -0.35 -8.36 -21.20
C PHE A 28 0.97 -7.61 -21.41
N LEU A 29 2.03 -7.99 -20.67
CA LEU A 29 3.35 -7.37 -20.85
C LEU A 29 3.91 -7.62 -22.26
N ASP A 30 3.79 -8.84 -22.79
CA ASP A 30 4.20 -9.15 -24.16
C ASP A 30 3.45 -8.28 -25.18
N GLN A 31 2.15 -8.06 -24.97
CA GLN A 31 1.36 -7.19 -25.84
C GLN A 31 1.81 -5.72 -25.76
N ILE A 32 2.14 -5.22 -24.58
CA ILE A 32 2.67 -3.86 -24.38
C ILE A 32 4.02 -3.71 -25.09
N ILE A 33 4.95 -4.64 -24.87
CA ILE A 33 6.30 -4.60 -25.47
C ILE A 33 6.22 -4.68 -27.00
N ASN A 34 5.33 -5.51 -27.52
CA ASN A 34 5.17 -5.69 -28.97
C ASN A 34 4.15 -4.73 -29.60
N HIS A 35 3.61 -3.76 -28.84
CA HIS A 35 2.60 -2.81 -29.30
C HIS A 35 1.35 -3.46 -29.94
N LYS A 36 0.89 -4.58 -29.38
CA LYS A 36 -0.23 -5.40 -29.90
C LYS A 36 -1.59 -5.11 -29.26
N ILE A 37 -1.69 -4.12 -28.38
CA ILE A 37 -2.97 -3.75 -27.76
C ILE A 37 -3.94 -3.24 -28.85
N PRO A 38 -5.07 -3.93 -29.12
CA PRO A 38 -5.93 -3.63 -30.26
C PRO A 38 -7.03 -2.61 -29.95
N TRP A 39 -7.14 -2.15 -28.69
CA TRP A 39 -8.10 -1.15 -28.23
C TRP A 39 -7.41 0.14 -27.77
N SER A 40 -8.16 1.23 -27.69
CA SER A 40 -7.71 2.48 -27.08
C SER A 40 -7.63 2.35 -25.56
N VAL A 41 -6.63 2.99 -24.97
CA VAL A 41 -6.42 3.01 -23.51
C VAL A 41 -6.34 4.47 -23.08
N ASP A 42 -7.26 4.91 -22.22
CA ASP A 42 -7.26 6.28 -21.71
C ASP A 42 -6.31 6.44 -20.51
N ALA A 43 -6.24 5.40 -19.66
CA ALA A 43 -5.40 5.39 -18.48
C ALA A 43 -4.91 3.97 -18.11
N ILE A 44 -3.76 3.90 -17.44
CA ILE A 44 -3.23 2.71 -16.80
C ILE A 44 -3.08 3.01 -15.30
N ILE A 45 -3.82 2.28 -14.47
CA ILE A 45 -3.66 2.27 -13.00
C ILE A 45 -2.84 1.03 -12.62
N HIS A 46 -1.53 1.21 -12.49
CA HIS A 46 -0.58 0.14 -12.22
C HIS A 46 -0.36 -0.09 -10.73
N LEU A 47 -1.17 -0.99 -10.17
CA LEU A 47 -1.02 -1.48 -8.78
C LEU A 47 -0.28 -2.84 -8.71
N GLY A 48 0.05 -3.43 -9.86
CA GLY A 48 0.68 -4.74 -9.96
C GLY A 48 2.14 -4.74 -9.49
N GLY A 49 2.54 -5.79 -8.78
CA GLY A 49 3.91 -6.01 -8.33
C GLY A 49 3.98 -6.91 -7.10
N CYS A 50 5.19 -7.33 -6.73
CA CYS A 50 5.42 -7.97 -5.44
C CYS A 50 5.30 -6.92 -4.33
N SER A 51 4.35 -7.13 -3.42
CA SER A 51 4.10 -6.25 -2.27
C SER A 51 4.72 -6.76 -0.96
N SER A 52 5.53 -7.81 -1.01
CA SER A 52 6.15 -8.42 0.18
C SER A 52 7.39 -7.63 0.60
N THR A 53 7.36 -7.03 1.79
CA THR A 53 8.51 -6.28 2.33
C THR A 53 9.63 -7.18 2.84
N ILE A 54 9.36 -8.49 2.98
CA ILE A 54 10.33 -9.50 3.40
C ILE A 54 10.93 -10.29 2.24
N GLU A 55 10.55 -9.97 1.00
CA GLU A 55 11.14 -10.57 -0.20
C GLU A 55 12.62 -10.17 -0.32
N ARG A 56 13.48 -11.14 -0.60
CA ARG A 56 14.95 -10.98 -0.68
C ARG A 56 15.49 -11.22 -2.08
N ASP A 57 14.72 -11.81 -2.99
CA ASP A 57 15.11 -11.97 -4.39
C ASP A 57 15.05 -10.61 -5.12
N GLU A 58 16.20 -9.93 -5.15
CA GLU A 58 16.36 -8.64 -5.83
C GLU A 58 16.16 -8.72 -7.34
N ALA A 59 16.49 -9.85 -7.98
CA ALA A 59 16.31 -10.03 -9.41
C ALA A 59 14.82 -10.14 -9.76
N PHE A 60 14.08 -10.94 -8.98
CA PHE A 60 12.63 -11.02 -9.06
C PHE A 60 11.97 -9.65 -8.81
N LEU A 61 12.35 -8.95 -7.73
CA LEU A 61 11.83 -7.61 -7.43
C LEU A 61 12.17 -6.60 -8.53
N THR A 62 13.37 -6.63 -9.08
CA THR A 62 13.76 -5.77 -10.20
C THR A 62 12.92 -6.06 -11.43
N SER A 63 12.70 -7.33 -11.76
CA SER A 63 11.87 -7.73 -12.89
C SER A 63 10.42 -7.26 -12.71
N THR A 64 9.80 -7.59 -11.57
CA THR A 64 8.36 -7.43 -11.37
C THR A 64 7.95 -6.02 -10.93
N ASN A 65 8.74 -5.34 -10.09
CA ASN A 65 8.38 -4.02 -9.57
C ASN A 65 9.00 -2.87 -10.37
N PHE A 66 10.19 -3.06 -10.95
CA PHE A 66 10.89 -1.99 -11.67
C PHE A 66 10.75 -2.12 -13.20
N ASN A 67 11.21 -3.23 -13.79
CA ASN A 67 11.22 -3.39 -15.25
C ASN A 67 9.80 -3.41 -15.82
N TYR A 68 8.90 -4.19 -15.22
CA TYR A 68 7.49 -4.25 -15.62
C TYR A 68 6.86 -2.85 -15.62
N THR A 69 6.99 -2.12 -14.50
CA THR A 69 6.48 -0.76 -14.35
C THR A 69 7.10 0.20 -15.38
N LYS A 70 8.40 0.08 -15.65
CA LYS A 70 9.10 0.87 -16.65
C LYS A 70 8.56 0.63 -18.07
N TYR A 71 8.30 -0.62 -18.45
CA TYR A 71 7.72 -0.93 -19.76
C TYR A 71 6.32 -0.31 -19.91
N LEU A 72 5.46 -0.46 -18.90
CA LEU A 72 4.13 0.15 -18.91
C LEU A 72 4.18 1.68 -18.97
N ALA A 73 5.01 2.30 -18.14
CA ALA A 73 5.14 3.76 -18.10
C ALA A 73 5.66 4.30 -19.44
N THR A 74 6.65 3.62 -20.04
CA THR A 74 7.19 4.00 -21.35
C THR A 74 6.13 3.88 -22.44
N TYR A 75 5.35 2.79 -22.45
CA TYR A 75 4.23 2.61 -23.38
C TYR A 75 3.18 3.71 -23.22
N ALA A 76 2.83 4.03 -21.97
CA ALA A 76 1.82 5.03 -21.66
C ALA A 76 2.25 6.43 -22.11
N LEU A 77 3.46 6.85 -21.73
CA LEU A 77 4.03 8.15 -22.08
C LEU A 77 4.16 8.35 -23.60
N ASN A 78 4.57 7.33 -24.34
CA ASN A 78 4.69 7.40 -25.80
C ASN A 78 3.35 7.54 -26.54
N LYS A 79 2.22 7.33 -25.84
CA LYS A 79 0.88 7.36 -26.40
C LYS A 79 -0.03 8.38 -25.70
N ASP A 80 0.55 9.25 -24.86
CA ASP A 80 -0.18 10.23 -24.05
C ASP A 80 -1.29 9.61 -23.17
N ILE A 81 -1.06 8.37 -22.70
CA ILE A 81 -1.98 7.65 -21.82
C ILE A 81 -1.68 8.04 -20.37
N ARG A 82 -2.73 8.32 -19.60
CA ARG A 82 -2.56 8.67 -18.18
C ARG A 82 -1.99 7.49 -17.39
N PHE A 83 -0.79 7.66 -16.81
CA PHE A 83 -0.14 6.62 -16.01
C PHE A 83 -0.16 6.94 -14.51
N ILE A 84 -0.83 6.10 -13.72
CA ILE A 84 -0.92 6.19 -12.27
C ILE A 84 -0.32 4.91 -11.70
N TYR A 85 0.62 4.99 -10.76
CA TYR A 85 1.32 3.81 -10.25
C TYR A 85 1.45 3.78 -8.73
N ALA A 86 1.53 2.55 -8.19
CA ALA A 86 1.81 2.32 -6.79
C ALA A 86 3.31 2.40 -6.47
N SER A 87 3.71 3.51 -5.85
CA SER A 87 4.96 3.61 -5.07
C SER A 87 4.69 3.13 -3.63
N SER A 88 5.56 3.45 -2.67
CA SER A 88 5.40 3.01 -1.28
C SER A 88 6.05 3.97 -0.29
N ALA A 89 5.46 4.11 0.90
CA ALA A 89 6.13 4.78 2.03
C ALA A 89 7.44 4.07 2.45
N ALA A 90 7.65 2.80 2.07
CA ALA A 90 8.90 2.07 2.31
C ALA A 90 10.12 2.73 1.66
N THR A 91 9.92 3.60 0.66
CA THR A 91 11.01 4.36 0.06
C THR A 91 11.67 5.32 1.05
N TYR A 92 10.94 5.79 2.06
CA TYR A 92 11.45 6.74 3.06
C TYR A 92 12.47 6.12 4.03
N GLY A 93 12.62 4.80 4.01
CA GLY A 93 13.59 4.15 4.88
C GLY A 93 13.24 4.25 6.35
N SER A 94 14.22 4.58 7.19
CA SER A 94 14.01 4.83 8.63
C SER A 94 13.14 6.06 8.93
N GLY A 95 12.95 6.96 7.94
CA GLY A 95 12.20 8.21 8.12
C GLY A 95 12.97 9.29 8.88
N GLU A 96 14.31 9.20 8.91
CA GLU A 96 15.21 10.20 9.53
C GLU A 96 14.96 11.63 9.03
N ASP A 97 14.67 11.78 7.73
CA ASP A 97 14.34 13.07 7.09
C ASP A 97 12.82 13.36 7.08
N GLY A 98 12.05 12.57 7.84
CA GLY A 98 10.60 12.56 7.81
C GLY A 98 10.01 11.86 6.59
N PHE A 99 8.73 12.14 6.34
CA PHE A 99 7.89 11.45 5.35
C PHE A 99 7.23 12.46 4.41
N SER A 100 7.98 13.48 3.99
CA SER A 100 7.49 14.48 3.03
C SER A 100 7.69 13.99 1.60
N ASP A 101 6.71 14.17 0.74
CA ASP A 101 6.75 13.90 -0.71
C ASP A 101 7.27 15.11 -1.52
N GLU A 102 7.82 16.11 -0.83
CA GLU A 102 8.50 17.27 -1.40
C GLU A 102 10.04 17.21 -1.26
N VAL A 103 10.59 16.15 -0.63
CA VAL A 103 12.04 15.96 -0.49
C VAL A 103 12.68 15.54 -1.82
N ASP A 104 13.99 15.77 -1.95
CA ASP A 104 14.75 15.21 -3.05
C ASP A 104 14.79 13.68 -2.94
N LEU A 105 14.26 13.00 -3.94
CA LEU A 105 14.23 11.53 -4.01
C LEU A 105 15.62 10.92 -3.80
N LYS A 106 16.69 11.58 -4.22
CA LYS A 106 18.07 11.06 -4.10
C LYS A 106 18.55 10.93 -2.65
N THR A 107 17.89 11.60 -1.69
CA THR A 107 18.26 11.50 -0.28
C THR A 107 17.61 10.30 0.41
N LEU A 108 16.57 9.72 -0.20
CA LEU A 108 15.82 8.62 0.39
C LEU A 108 16.66 7.32 0.44
N LYS A 109 16.58 6.61 1.56
CA LYS A 109 17.35 5.39 1.83
C LYS A 109 16.42 4.24 2.25
N PRO A 110 15.77 3.54 1.31
CA PRO A 110 14.90 2.41 1.64
C PRO A 110 15.64 1.35 2.48
N LEU A 111 14.93 0.67 3.38
CA LEU A 111 15.54 -0.30 4.32
C LEU A 111 15.52 -1.76 3.82
N ASN A 112 14.80 -2.05 2.74
CA ASN A 112 14.64 -3.42 2.24
C ASN A 112 14.58 -3.46 0.70
N PRO A 113 14.87 -4.62 0.08
CA PRO A 113 14.84 -4.80 -1.37
C PRO A 113 13.53 -4.35 -2.04
N TYR A 114 12.39 -4.59 -1.39
CA TYR A 114 11.09 -4.13 -1.88
C TYR A 114 11.04 -2.60 -2.00
N GLY A 115 11.41 -1.88 -0.93
CA GLY A 115 11.47 -0.42 -0.91
C GLY A 115 12.45 0.12 -1.96
N HIS A 116 13.60 -0.52 -2.13
CA HIS A 116 14.55 -0.20 -3.20
C HIS A 116 13.92 -0.37 -4.59
N SER A 117 13.18 -1.45 -4.84
CA SER A 117 12.55 -1.70 -6.15
C SER A 117 11.52 -0.63 -6.53
N LYS A 118 10.71 -0.17 -5.57
CA LYS A 118 9.75 0.94 -5.77
C LYS A 118 10.47 2.26 -5.96
N HIS A 119 11.47 2.55 -5.12
CA HIS A 119 12.26 3.77 -5.20
C HIS A 119 13.04 3.89 -6.53
N LYS A 120 13.51 2.77 -7.08
CA LYS A 120 14.21 2.72 -8.36
C LYS A 120 13.35 3.23 -9.51
N PHE A 121 12.03 2.99 -9.47
CA PHE A 121 11.11 3.54 -10.46
C PHE A 121 10.87 5.04 -10.24
N ASP A 122 10.68 5.49 -9.00
CA ASP A 122 10.57 6.93 -8.68
C ASP A 122 11.79 7.72 -9.22
N LEU A 123 13.01 7.22 -8.98
CA LEU A 123 14.26 7.80 -9.48
C LEU A 123 14.36 7.73 -11.01
N TRP A 124 13.87 6.65 -11.63
CA TRP A 124 13.83 6.56 -13.09
C TRP A 124 12.92 7.63 -13.68
N ALA A 125 11.70 7.81 -13.15
CA ALA A 125 10.76 8.82 -13.60
C ALA A 125 11.33 10.24 -13.42
N GLN A 126 11.99 10.52 -12.28
CA GLN A 126 12.72 11.77 -12.06
C GLN A 126 13.83 11.98 -13.10
N LYS A 127 14.66 10.95 -13.35
CA LYS A 127 15.76 11.01 -14.31
C LYS A 127 15.28 11.22 -15.76
N GLN A 128 14.14 10.65 -16.12
CA GLN A 128 13.53 10.87 -17.44
C GLN A 128 12.83 12.22 -17.58
N GLY A 129 12.61 12.95 -16.47
CA GLY A 129 11.91 14.23 -16.50
C GLY A 129 10.42 14.08 -16.80
N VAL A 130 9.79 12.98 -16.36
CA VAL A 130 8.38 12.65 -16.66
C VAL A 130 7.48 12.65 -15.42
N LEU A 131 7.98 13.14 -14.29
CA LEU A 131 7.22 13.17 -13.03
C LEU A 131 5.94 14.00 -13.15
N ASP A 132 5.94 15.06 -13.95
CA ASP A 132 4.78 15.92 -14.20
C ASP A 132 3.71 15.27 -15.11
N GLN A 133 4.02 14.16 -15.77
CA GLN A 133 3.11 13.43 -16.67
C GLN A 133 2.49 12.19 -16.02
N VAL A 134 3.11 11.68 -14.95
CA VAL A 134 2.66 10.48 -14.22
C VAL A 134 2.24 10.81 -12.80
N ALA A 135 1.41 9.98 -12.17
CA ALA A 135 1.13 10.08 -10.73
C ALA A 135 1.62 8.84 -9.98
N GLY A 136 2.59 9.03 -9.09
CA GLY A 136 3.10 8.00 -8.19
C GLY A 136 2.55 8.16 -6.79
N LEU A 137 1.81 7.18 -6.29
CA LEU A 137 1.27 7.22 -4.92
C LEU A 137 2.14 6.39 -3.97
N LYS A 138 2.75 7.05 -2.98
CA LYS A 138 3.44 6.40 -1.87
C LYS A 138 2.43 5.99 -0.81
N TYR A 139 1.88 4.79 -0.97
CA TYR A 139 0.95 4.24 0.01
C TYR A 139 1.63 3.99 1.35
N PHE A 140 1.00 4.48 2.41
CA PHE A 140 1.30 4.13 3.79
C PHE A 140 0.62 2.79 4.14
N ASN A 141 0.25 2.55 5.40
CA ASN A 141 -0.22 1.23 5.83
C ASN A 141 -1.68 1.03 5.44
N VAL A 142 -1.91 0.59 4.20
CA VAL A 142 -3.26 0.31 3.69
C VAL A 142 -3.81 -0.98 4.30
N PHE A 143 -5.03 -0.91 4.80
CA PHE A 143 -5.77 -2.08 5.32
C PHE A 143 -7.22 -2.08 4.82
N GLY A 144 -7.85 -3.25 4.85
CA GLY A 144 -9.27 -3.37 4.55
C GLY A 144 -9.62 -4.55 3.66
N PRO A 145 -10.89 -4.60 3.20
CA PRO A 145 -11.39 -5.68 2.35
C PRO A 145 -10.53 -5.94 1.11
N GLY A 146 -10.39 -7.21 0.73
CA GLY A 146 -9.60 -7.65 -0.42
C GLY A 146 -8.16 -8.10 -0.11
N GLU A 147 -7.65 -7.87 1.10
CA GLU A 147 -6.26 -8.25 1.45
C GLU A 147 -6.06 -9.74 1.82
N TYR A 148 -7.11 -10.56 1.70
CA TYR A 148 -7.21 -11.87 2.33
C TYR A 148 -6.21 -12.91 1.80
N HIS A 149 -5.68 -12.72 0.60
CA HIS A 149 -4.68 -13.59 -0.03
C HIS A 149 -3.23 -13.25 0.35
N LYS A 150 -3.00 -12.16 1.10
CA LYS A 150 -1.65 -11.63 1.37
C LYS A 150 -0.82 -12.43 2.39
N LYS A 151 -1.33 -13.54 2.93
CA LYS A 151 -0.64 -14.39 3.92
C LYS A 151 0.02 -13.56 5.04
N GLU A 152 1.34 -13.59 5.13
CA GLU A 152 2.09 -12.87 6.16
C GLU A 152 2.04 -11.34 6.02
N MET A 153 1.64 -10.82 4.86
CA MET A 153 1.55 -9.38 4.57
C MET A 153 0.14 -8.81 4.79
N GLN A 154 -0.76 -9.56 5.43
CA GLN A 154 -2.06 -9.04 5.89
C GLN A 154 -1.88 -8.00 7.00
N SER A 155 -2.77 -7.02 7.04
CA SER A 155 -2.83 -5.96 8.03
C SER A 155 -3.02 -6.51 9.45
N MET A 156 -2.57 -5.73 10.43
CA MET A 156 -2.77 -6.09 11.84
C MET A 156 -4.23 -6.09 12.27
N ILE A 157 -5.13 -5.41 11.56
CA ILE A 157 -6.58 -5.48 11.85
C ILE A 157 -7.09 -6.89 11.51
N ARG A 158 -6.76 -7.42 10.33
CA ARG A 158 -7.15 -8.78 9.96
C ARG A 158 -6.46 -9.83 10.83
N ARG A 159 -5.17 -9.69 11.09
CA ARG A 159 -4.42 -10.59 11.99
C ARG A 159 -5.00 -10.56 13.40
N GLY A 160 -5.27 -9.37 13.94
CA GLY A 160 -5.87 -9.19 15.24
C GLY A 160 -7.25 -9.84 15.33
N PHE A 161 -8.11 -9.64 14.33
CA PHE A 161 -9.40 -10.33 14.23
C PHE A 161 -9.25 -11.85 14.33
N LEU A 162 -8.33 -12.44 13.56
CA LEU A 162 -8.08 -13.88 13.60
C LEU A 162 -7.50 -14.36 14.94
N GLN A 163 -6.57 -13.61 15.54
CA GLN A 163 -6.00 -13.93 16.85
C GLN A 163 -7.05 -13.89 17.98
N VAL A 164 -7.97 -12.92 17.93
CA VAL A 164 -9.08 -12.82 18.89
C VAL A 164 -10.06 -13.98 18.74
N LEU A 165 -10.34 -14.43 17.51
CA LEU A 165 -11.17 -15.62 17.30
C LEU A 165 -10.50 -16.90 17.80
N ASP A 166 -9.19 -17.03 17.60
CA ASP A 166 -8.41 -18.22 17.96
C ASP A 166 -8.14 -18.31 19.47
N SER A 167 -7.66 -17.23 20.07
CA SER A 167 -7.10 -17.23 21.42
C SER A 167 -7.70 -16.19 22.36
N GLY A 168 -8.59 -15.32 21.86
CA GLY A 168 -9.20 -14.24 22.64
C GLY A 168 -8.29 -13.03 22.87
N LYS A 169 -7.05 -13.04 22.36
CA LYS A 169 -6.03 -12.00 22.62
C LYS A 169 -5.35 -11.52 21.34
N ILE A 170 -4.86 -10.28 21.34
CA ILE A 170 -3.99 -9.74 20.29
C ILE A 170 -2.55 -9.70 20.80
N ARG A 171 -1.61 -10.23 20.01
CA ARG A 171 -0.18 -10.15 20.31
C ARG A 171 0.45 -8.95 19.63
N LEU A 172 1.07 -8.08 20.43
CA LEU A 172 1.87 -6.94 19.97
C LEU A 172 3.32 -7.11 20.39
N TYR A 173 4.24 -6.44 19.71
CA TYR A 173 5.65 -6.50 20.08
C TYR A 173 5.97 -5.56 21.24
N LYS A 174 6.83 -6.02 22.14
CA LYS A 174 7.50 -5.15 23.10
C LYS A 174 8.38 -4.14 22.39
N SER A 175 8.53 -2.98 23.01
CA SER A 175 9.45 -1.95 22.53
C SER A 175 10.88 -2.28 22.94
N HIS A 176 11.82 -2.10 22.01
CA HIS A 176 13.26 -2.12 22.29
C HIS A 176 13.83 -0.69 22.37
N ASN A 177 13.02 0.33 22.10
CA ASN A 177 13.38 1.74 22.24
C ASN A 177 12.74 2.28 23.54
N PRO A 178 13.54 2.78 24.50
CA PRO A 178 13.04 3.30 25.76
C PRO A 178 12.09 4.50 25.63
N GLU A 179 12.07 5.18 24.47
CA GLU A 179 11.14 6.28 24.19
C GLU A 179 9.70 5.82 23.90
N TYR A 180 9.50 4.54 23.61
CA TYR A 180 8.20 3.96 23.28
C TYR A 180 7.86 2.87 24.28
N ALA A 181 6.66 2.92 24.85
CA ALA A 181 6.12 1.80 25.61
C ALA A 181 5.78 0.63 24.67
N ASP A 182 5.54 -0.54 25.24
CA ASP A 182 5.13 -1.73 24.47
C ASP A 182 3.83 -1.44 23.70
N GLY A 183 3.81 -1.73 22.39
CA GLY A 183 2.69 -1.45 21.49
C GLY A 183 2.47 0.03 21.14
N ASP A 184 3.30 0.96 21.63
CA ASP A 184 3.16 2.39 21.34
C ASP A 184 3.90 2.85 20.08
N GLN A 185 4.49 1.92 19.34
CA GLN A 185 5.06 2.26 18.03
C GLN A 185 3.96 2.71 17.08
N GLN A 186 4.30 3.66 16.22
CA GLN A 186 3.35 4.55 15.55
C GLN A 186 3.30 4.29 14.05
N ARG A 187 2.09 4.31 13.49
CA ARG A 187 1.83 4.18 12.05
C ARG A 187 0.70 5.10 11.63
N ASP A 188 0.75 5.48 10.36
CA ASP A 188 -0.38 6.03 9.61
C ASP A 188 -1.08 4.87 8.90
N PHE A 189 -2.28 4.54 9.38
CA PHE A 189 -3.12 3.46 8.87
C PHE A 189 -4.18 4.05 7.93
N LEU A 190 -4.07 3.73 6.64
CA LEU A 190 -4.97 4.23 5.61
C LEU A 190 -6.02 3.17 5.29
N TYR A 191 -7.30 3.54 5.33
CA TYR A 191 -8.34 2.61 4.92
C TYR A 191 -8.34 2.42 3.40
N ILE A 192 -8.57 1.20 2.92
CA ILE A 192 -8.55 0.89 1.48
C ILE A 192 -9.51 1.75 0.67
N LYS A 193 -10.66 2.14 1.23
CA LYS A 193 -11.61 3.02 0.55
C LYS A 193 -11.02 4.42 0.34
N ASP A 194 -10.37 5.00 1.35
CA ASP A 194 -9.68 6.28 1.19
C ASP A 194 -8.51 6.18 0.21
N ALA A 195 -7.78 5.06 0.19
CA ALA A 195 -6.71 4.83 -0.77
C ALA A 195 -7.22 4.77 -2.22
N ILE A 196 -8.41 4.17 -2.43
CA ILE A 196 -9.09 4.15 -3.72
C ILE A 196 -9.47 5.58 -4.14
N GLU A 197 -10.13 6.34 -3.27
CA GLU A 197 -10.51 7.74 -3.56
C GLU A 197 -9.29 8.61 -3.91
N MET A 198 -8.18 8.46 -3.17
CA MET A 198 -6.92 9.15 -3.48
C MET A 198 -6.35 8.75 -4.85
N THR A 199 -6.51 7.50 -5.27
CA THR A 199 -6.04 7.03 -6.58
C THR A 199 -6.92 7.59 -7.69
N LEU A 200 -8.24 7.51 -7.52
CA LEU A 200 -9.23 7.99 -8.48
C LEU A 200 -9.14 9.51 -8.68
N PHE A 201 -8.78 10.26 -7.64
CA PHE A 201 -8.47 11.68 -7.78
C PHE A 201 -7.45 11.96 -8.91
N PHE A 202 -6.40 11.15 -9.06
CA PHE A 202 -5.40 11.33 -10.13
C PHE A 202 -5.85 10.83 -11.50
N LEU A 203 -6.90 10.00 -11.54
CA LEU A 203 -7.58 9.59 -12.77
C LEU A 203 -8.45 10.74 -13.29
N ASP A 204 -9.23 11.34 -12.39
CA ASP A 204 -10.14 12.44 -12.72
C ASP A 204 -9.41 13.77 -12.98
N ASN A 205 -8.15 13.88 -12.53
CA ASN A 205 -7.30 15.06 -12.70
C ASN A 205 -6.00 14.70 -13.44
N PRO A 206 -6.06 14.36 -14.75
CA PRO A 206 -4.92 13.85 -15.51
C PRO A 206 -3.77 14.85 -15.65
N ASN A 207 -4.04 16.16 -15.50
CA ASN A 207 -3.04 17.23 -15.55
C ASN A 207 -2.18 17.33 -14.28
N ILE A 208 -2.54 16.63 -13.21
CA ILE A 208 -1.78 16.64 -11.95
C ILE A 208 -0.77 15.50 -11.96
N GLY A 209 0.49 15.82 -12.20
CA GLY A 209 1.59 14.87 -12.10
C GLY A 209 2.44 15.05 -10.85
N GLY A 210 3.15 14.00 -10.48
CA GLY A 210 4.16 14.01 -9.43
C GLY A 210 4.16 12.73 -8.62
N ILE A 211 4.88 12.79 -7.51
CA ILE A 211 4.86 11.78 -6.46
C ILE A 211 4.10 12.36 -5.27
N PHE A 212 3.16 11.59 -4.75
CA PHE A 212 2.26 12.01 -3.68
C PHE A 212 2.19 10.96 -2.59
N ASN A 213 2.17 11.38 -1.33
CA ASN A 213 1.85 10.51 -0.22
C ASN A 213 0.37 10.15 -0.22
N ALA A 214 0.10 8.86 -0.09
CA ALA A 214 -1.25 8.34 0.15
C ALA A 214 -1.30 7.77 1.58
N GLY A 215 -1.73 8.62 2.50
CA GLY A 215 -1.88 8.34 3.93
C GLY A 215 -2.90 9.26 4.56
N THR A 216 -3.22 9.04 5.83
CA THR A 216 -4.19 9.86 6.57
C THR A 216 -3.58 11.16 7.07
N GLY A 217 -2.26 11.20 7.28
CA GLY A 217 -1.57 12.27 7.99
C GLY A 217 -1.79 12.24 9.50
N VAL A 218 -2.43 11.18 10.03
CA VAL A 218 -2.74 11.01 11.44
C VAL A 218 -1.96 9.80 11.97
N VAL A 219 -1.22 10.02 13.06
CA VAL A 219 -0.50 8.95 13.75
C VAL A 219 -1.41 8.21 14.72
N ARG A 220 -1.35 6.88 14.69
CA ARG A 220 -2.00 5.98 15.64
C ARG A 220 -0.99 4.94 16.14
N THR A 221 -1.19 4.39 17.34
CA THR A 221 -0.34 3.33 17.89
C THR A 221 -0.89 1.93 17.58
N TRP A 222 -0.07 0.89 17.73
CA TRP A 222 -0.56 -0.49 17.65
C TRP A 222 -1.56 -0.82 18.76
N ASN A 223 -1.34 -0.27 19.97
CA ASN A 223 -2.29 -0.38 21.08
C ASN A 223 -3.66 0.18 20.70
N ASP A 224 -3.69 1.34 20.05
CA ASP A 224 -4.92 1.98 19.60
C ASP A 224 -5.65 1.17 18.51
N LEU A 225 -4.90 0.63 17.55
CA LEU A 225 -5.44 -0.30 16.55
C LEU A 225 -6.03 -1.56 17.21
N ALA A 226 -5.30 -2.19 18.13
CA ALA A 226 -5.77 -3.39 18.83
C ALA A 226 -7.07 -3.14 19.62
N LYS A 227 -7.14 -2.00 20.34
CA LYS A 227 -8.36 -1.57 21.05
C LYS A 227 -9.56 -1.43 20.10
N ASN A 228 -9.35 -0.84 18.93
CA ASN A 228 -10.41 -0.68 17.92
C ASN A 228 -10.86 -2.03 17.35
N VAL A 229 -9.95 -3.00 17.18
CA VAL A 229 -10.32 -4.37 16.78
C VAL A 229 -11.24 -5.01 17.83
N PHE A 230 -10.86 -4.98 19.12
CA PHE A 230 -11.69 -5.52 20.20
C PHE A 230 -13.06 -4.85 20.28
N LYS A 231 -13.09 -3.51 20.19
CA LYS A 231 -14.33 -2.72 20.19
C LYS A 231 -15.25 -3.12 19.04
N ALA A 232 -14.74 -3.22 17.82
CA ALA A 232 -15.53 -3.60 16.65
C ALA A 232 -16.08 -5.05 16.73
N MET A 233 -15.35 -5.94 17.42
CA MET A 233 -15.79 -7.31 17.71
C MET A 233 -16.70 -7.42 18.94
N GLY A 234 -16.95 -6.33 19.68
CA GLY A 234 -17.75 -6.35 20.92
C GLY A 234 -17.11 -7.16 22.04
N ARG A 235 -15.77 -7.14 22.14
CA ARG A 235 -14.99 -7.92 23.13
C ARG A 235 -14.17 -7.01 24.06
N ASN A 236 -13.87 -7.52 25.25
CA ASN A 236 -12.95 -6.86 26.18
C ASN A 236 -11.52 -6.87 25.61
N ILE A 237 -10.76 -5.81 25.89
CA ILE A 237 -9.40 -5.66 25.41
C ILE A 237 -8.48 -6.63 26.15
N GLU A 238 -7.78 -7.48 25.41
CA GLU A 238 -6.78 -8.43 25.92
C GLU A 238 -5.54 -8.40 25.02
N ILE A 239 -4.49 -7.69 25.44
CA ILE A 239 -3.24 -7.53 24.67
C ILE A 239 -2.09 -8.24 25.38
N GLU A 240 -1.40 -9.11 24.65
CA GLU A 240 -0.20 -9.82 25.11
C GLU A 240 1.02 -9.25 24.40
N TYR A 241 2.00 -8.74 25.15
CA TYR A 241 3.24 -8.23 24.58
C TYR A 241 4.31 -9.33 24.48
N VAL A 242 4.82 -9.56 23.28
CA VAL A 242 5.83 -10.58 22.98
C VAL A 242 7.12 -9.94 22.48
N ASP A 243 8.25 -10.61 22.69
CA ASP A 243 9.54 -10.08 22.24
C ASP A 243 9.60 -10.02 20.71
N MET A 244 10.20 -8.96 20.17
CA MET A 244 10.36 -8.81 18.73
C MET A 244 11.45 -9.77 18.22
N PRO A 245 11.21 -10.54 17.15
CA PRO A 245 12.23 -11.38 16.56
C PRO A 245 13.46 -10.55 16.11
N PRO A 246 14.70 -11.02 16.35
CA PRO A 246 15.91 -10.32 15.92
C PRO A 246 15.94 -10.03 14.41
N SER A 247 15.29 -10.87 13.60
CA SER A 247 15.18 -10.70 12.16
C SER A 247 14.38 -9.47 11.72
N ILE A 248 13.56 -8.88 12.61
CA ILE A 248 12.71 -7.74 12.33
C ILE A 248 13.22 -6.48 13.07
N SER A 249 13.88 -6.64 14.22
CA SER A 249 14.23 -5.52 15.11
C SER A 249 15.10 -4.44 14.46
N GLU A 250 16.06 -4.82 13.61
CA GLU A 250 16.96 -3.87 12.95
C GLU A 250 16.27 -3.06 11.84
N GLN A 251 15.18 -3.59 11.28
CA GLN A 251 14.44 -2.97 10.17
C GLN A 251 13.11 -2.35 10.63
N PHE A 252 12.84 -2.39 11.94
CA PHE A 252 11.57 -1.96 12.48
C PHE A 252 11.50 -0.42 12.58
N GLN A 253 10.63 0.17 11.77
CA GLN A 253 10.32 1.60 11.87
C GLN A 253 9.53 1.86 13.16
N TYR A 254 9.96 2.79 14.01
CA TYR A 254 9.19 3.15 15.21
C TYR A 254 8.02 4.09 14.90
N ARG A 255 8.14 4.91 13.86
CA ARG A 255 7.13 5.88 13.49
C ARG A 255 7.05 6.06 11.99
N THR A 256 5.85 6.02 11.42
CA THR A 256 5.57 6.50 10.06
C THR A 256 4.33 7.38 10.04
N CYS A 257 4.38 8.51 9.33
CA CYS A 257 3.24 9.41 9.19
C CYS A 257 3.33 10.22 7.91
N ALA A 258 2.35 10.14 7.02
CA ALA A 258 2.37 10.91 5.79
C ALA A 258 2.34 12.41 6.07
N LYS A 259 3.12 13.20 5.34
CA LYS A 259 2.74 14.60 5.08
C LYS A 259 1.82 14.61 3.87
N VAL A 260 0.59 15.07 4.06
CA VAL A 260 -0.47 15.02 3.04
C VAL A 260 -0.75 16.39 2.42
N ASP A 261 -0.02 17.44 2.83
CA ASP A 261 -0.23 18.81 2.37
C ASP A 261 -0.17 18.90 0.84
N LYS A 262 0.76 18.17 0.20
CA LYS A 262 0.92 18.17 -1.25
C LYS A 262 -0.31 17.69 -2.01
N ILE A 263 -0.90 16.55 -1.64
CA ILE A 263 -2.12 16.04 -2.29
C ILE A 263 -3.33 16.93 -1.96
N ARG A 264 -3.38 17.52 -0.76
CA ARG A 264 -4.42 18.50 -0.39
C ARG A 264 -4.32 19.77 -1.24
N ASN A 265 -3.13 20.32 -1.40
CA ASN A 265 -2.86 21.49 -2.23
C ASN A 265 -3.11 21.23 -3.72
N ALA A 266 -2.97 19.97 -4.16
CA ALA A 266 -3.33 19.55 -5.51
C ALA A 266 -4.86 19.53 -5.74
N GLY A 267 -5.67 19.55 -4.69
CA GLY A 267 -7.14 19.64 -4.79
C GLY A 267 -7.91 18.46 -4.17
N TYR A 268 -7.22 17.45 -3.62
CA TYR A 268 -7.92 16.34 -2.96
C TYR A 268 -8.57 16.82 -1.66
N SER A 269 -9.90 16.95 -1.64
CA SER A 269 -10.66 17.51 -0.51
C SER A 269 -11.50 16.48 0.24
N HIS A 270 -11.51 15.21 -0.17
CA HIS A 270 -12.32 14.18 0.50
C HIS A 270 -11.86 13.99 1.96
N PRO A 271 -12.80 13.86 2.90
CA PRO A 271 -12.48 13.55 4.29
C PRO A 271 -11.82 12.17 4.37
N ILE A 272 -10.95 11.99 5.37
CA ILE A 272 -10.30 10.70 5.63
C ILE A 272 -11.13 9.94 6.66
N THR A 273 -11.35 8.66 6.42
CA THR A 273 -12.06 7.79 7.37
C THR A 273 -11.22 7.62 8.64
N THR A 274 -11.85 7.74 9.81
CA THR A 274 -11.14 7.53 11.09
C THR A 274 -10.75 6.06 11.26
N LEU A 275 -9.74 5.78 12.10
CA LEU A 275 -9.37 4.38 12.40
C LEU A 275 -10.52 3.61 13.03
N GLU A 276 -11.31 4.26 13.89
CA GLU A 276 -12.50 3.75 14.54
C GLU A 276 -13.51 3.26 13.51
N ASP A 277 -13.92 4.15 12.59
CA ASP A 277 -14.95 3.86 11.59
C ASP A 277 -14.46 2.83 10.57
N ALA A 278 -13.21 2.96 10.13
CA ALA A 278 -12.60 2.03 9.18
C ALA A 278 -12.44 0.61 9.77
N THR A 279 -12.03 0.50 11.04
CA THR A 279 -11.91 -0.79 11.73
C THR A 279 -13.29 -1.42 11.96
N MET A 280 -14.27 -0.61 12.35
CA MET A 280 -15.65 -1.03 12.52
C MET A 280 -16.25 -1.57 11.22
N ASP A 281 -16.15 -0.79 10.13
CA ASP A 281 -16.64 -1.18 8.81
C ASP A 281 -15.95 -2.46 8.34
N TYR A 282 -14.61 -2.52 8.41
CA TYR A 282 -13.89 -3.69 7.94
C TYR A 282 -14.27 -4.96 8.72
N ILE A 283 -14.33 -4.90 10.05
CA ILE A 283 -14.66 -6.07 10.87
C ILE A 283 -16.12 -6.48 10.70
N GLN A 284 -17.06 -5.55 10.89
CA GLN A 284 -18.49 -5.90 10.94
C GLN A 284 -19.05 -6.18 9.56
N ASN A 285 -18.75 -5.33 8.58
CA ASN A 285 -19.37 -5.39 7.27
C ASN A 285 -18.65 -6.33 6.29
N TYR A 286 -17.42 -6.77 6.59
CA TYR A 286 -16.66 -7.66 5.70
C TYR A 286 -16.09 -8.91 6.38
N LEU A 287 -15.39 -8.79 7.52
CA LEU A 287 -14.76 -9.97 8.14
C LEU A 287 -15.79 -10.90 8.80
N ILE A 288 -16.75 -10.35 9.54
CA ILE A 288 -17.82 -11.13 10.20
C ILE A 288 -18.86 -11.60 9.18
N SER A 289 -19.29 -10.72 8.29
CA SER A 289 -20.28 -11.03 7.25
C SER A 289 -19.72 -11.89 6.10
N ASN A 290 -18.39 -12.02 6.01
CA ASN A 290 -17.66 -12.60 4.88
C ASN A 290 -18.01 -11.96 3.51
N LYS A 291 -18.41 -10.68 3.52
CA LYS A 291 -18.68 -9.90 2.31
C LYS A 291 -17.38 -9.57 1.58
N ARG A 292 -17.44 -9.48 0.23
CA ARG A 292 -16.36 -8.99 -0.64
C ARG A 292 -16.70 -7.59 -1.17
N LEU A 293 -15.68 -6.86 -1.63
CA LEU A 293 -15.87 -5.58 -2.30
C LEU A 293 -16.66 -5.76 -3.60
#